data_AF-A0AAW9BM28-F1
#
_entry.id   AF-A0AAW9BM28-F1
#
_cell.length_a   1.000
_cell.length_b   1.000
_cell.length_c   1.000
_cell.angle_alpha   90.00
_cell.angle_beta   90.00
_cell.angle_gamma   90.00
#
_symmetry.space_group_name_H-M   'P 1'
#
loop_
_entity.id
_entity.type
_entity.pdbx_description
1 polymer ?
#
loop_
_entity_poly.entity_id
_entity_poly.type
_entity_poly.pdbx_seq_one_letter_code
_entity_poly.pdbx_strand_id
1 'polypeptide(L)' 'MPLVSCPVCEKQISKRAHACPGCGEPDPLHHLAKSKFMSMVFWILVLVGTAYAAWFYVLPMVIESLRYQ' A
#
# COMPACT_ATOMS: atom_id res chain seq x y z
N MET A 1 -9.58 -4.95 26.43
CA MET A 1 -8.74 -3.87 25.84
C MET A 1 -8.08 -4.46 24.59
N PRO A 2 -7.99 -3.80 23.43
CA PRO A 2 -7.29 -4.38 22.28
C PRO A 2 -5.78 -4.42 22.53
N LEU A 3 -5.19 -5.61 22.52
CA LEU A 3 -3.74 -5.82 22.56
C LEU A 3 -3.22 -5.85 21.12
N VAL A 4 -2.05 -5.26 20.90
CA VAL A 4 -1.32 -5.31 19.63
C VAL A 4 0.08 -5.84 19.89
N SER A 5 0.62 -6.62 18.96
CA SER A 5 1.98 -7.14 19.07
C SER A 5 2.98 -6.04 18.72
N CYS A 6 3.98 -5.81 19.59
CA CYS A 6 5.08 -4.90 19.28
C CYS A 6 5.95 -5.50 18.15
N PRO A 7 6.27 -4.77 17.07
CA PRO A 7 7.05 -5.32 15.96
C PRO A 7 8.53 -5.59 16.29
N VAL A 8 9.04 -5.09 17.42
CA VAL A 8 10.46 -5.20 17.80
C VAL A 8 10.69 -6.38 18.74
N CYS A 9 9.83 -6.55 19.73
CA CYS A 9 9.98 -7.58 20.77
C CYS A 9 8.86 -8.62 20.79
N GLU A 10 7.89 -8.51 19.88
CA GLU A 10 6.72 -9.39 19.72
C GLU A 10 5.83 -9.52 20.96
N LYS A 11 6.10 -8.75 22.02
CA LYS A 11 5.28 -8.72 23.22
C LYS A 11 3.94 -8.06 22.94
N GLN A 12 2.90 -8.61 23.55
CA GLN A 12 1.54 -8.06 23.52
C GLN A 12 1.49 -6.79 24.36
N ILE A 13 1.17 -5.66 23.74
CA ILE A 13 1.09 -4.35 24.38
C ILE A 13 -0.29 -3.73 24.19
N SER A 14 -0.66 -2.84 25.10
CA SER A 14 -1.90 -2.07 24.97
C SER A 14 -1.78 -1.08 23.81
N LYS A 15 -2.83 -0.96 22.99
CA LYS A 15 -2.90 -0.04 21.84
C LYS A 15 -2.76 1.46 22.20
N ARG A 16 -2.86 1.80 23.50
CA ARG A 16 -2.67 3.16 24.04
C ARG A 16 -1.27 3.41 24.64
N ALA A 17 -0.38 2.41 24.64
CA ALA A 17 0.95 2.60 25.20
C ALA A 17 1.79 3.51 24.29
N HIS A 18 2.20 4.67 24.80
CA HIS A 18 3.07 5.62 24.10
C HIS A 18 4.49 5.06 23.88
N ALA A 19 4.90 4.09 24.68
CA ALA A 19 6.16 3.36 24.55
C ALA A 19 5.94 1.88 24.87
N CYS A 20 6.70 0.99 24.21
CA CYS A 20 6.64 -0.43 24.50
C CYS A 20 7.34 -0.73 25.85
N PRO A 21 6.66 -1.33 26.86
CA PRO A 21 7.29 -1.66 28.15
C PRO A 21 8.33 -2.78 28.06
N GLY A 22 8.41 -3.48 26.92
CA GLY A 22 9.36 -4.56 26.70
C GLY A 22 10.72 -4.10 26.16
N CYS A 23 10.71 -3.21 25.17
CA CYS A 23 11.92 -2.77 24.44
C CYS A 23 12.17 -1.26 24.51
N GLY A 24 11.22 -0.45 25.00
CA GLY A 24 11.38 1.01 25.09
C GLY A 24 11.15 1.78 23.80
N GLU A 25 10.69 1.12 22.72
CA GLU A 25 10.44 1.79 21.43
C GLU A 25 9.35 2.87 21.58
N PRO A 26 9.63 4.13 21.19
CA PRO A 26 8.65 5.22 21.21
C PRO A 26 7.67 5.06 20.04
N ASP A 27 6.37 5.04 20.37
CA ASP A 27 5.24 4.91 19.44
C ASP A 27 5.25 3.66 18.52
N PRO A 28 4.74 2.52 19.01
CA PRO A 28 4.70 1.27 18.23
C PRO A 28 3.68 1.31 17.08
N LEU A 29 2.84 2.34 16.97
CA LEU A 29 1.75 2.41 15.98
C LEU A 29 2.17 3.13 14.70
N HIS A 30 3.09 4.09 14.81
CA HIS A 30 3.52 4.91 13.67
C HIS A 30 4.24 4.08 12.58
N HIS A 31 4.96 3.02 12.97
CA HIS A 31 5.64 2.13 12.02
C HIS A 31 4.67 1.25 11.21
N LEU A 32 3.51 0.89 11.75
CA LEU A 32 2.52 0.04 11.07
C LEU A 32 1.79 0.77 9.93
N ALA A 33 1.61 2.09 10.05
CA ALA A 33 0.91 2.89 9.05
C ALA A 33 1.76 3.14 7.78
N LYS A 34 3.08 3.23 7.94
CA LYS A 34 3.99 3.64 6.84
C LYS A 34 4.18 2.55 5.78
N SER A 35 4.13 1.26 6.15
CA SER A 35 4.41 0.16 5.23
C SER A 35 3.31 -0.11 4.20
N LYS A 36 2.04 0.10 4.58
CA LYS A 36 0.89 -0.14 3.68
C LYS A 36 0.71 0.94 2.63
N PHE A 37 1.07 2.19 2.95
CA PHE A 37 0.87 3.32 2.05
C PHE A 37 1.80 3.26 0.83
N MET A 38 3.05 2.86 1.02
CA MET A 38 4.06 2.77 -0.06
C MET A 38 3.70 1.73 -1.12
N SER A 39 3.27 0.54 -0.70
CA SER A 39 2.85 -0.52 -1.63
C SER A 39 1.58 -0.14 -2.41
N MET A 40 0.63 0.53 -1.75
CA MET A 40 -0.60 0.98 -2.41
C MET A 40 -0.32 1.99 -3.53
N VAL A 41 0.55 2.96 -3.30
CA VAL A 41 0.92 3.97 -4.30
C VAL A 41 1.61 3.32 -5.51
N PHE A 42 2.50 2.35 -5.28
CA PHE A 42 3.16 1.63 -6.36
C PHE A 42 2.15 0.91 -7.28
N TRP A 43 1.22 0.14 -6.70
CA TRP A 43 0.21 -0.58 -7.49
C TRP A 43 -0.75 0.36 -8.24
N ILE A 44 -1.10 1.50 -7.65
CA ILE A 44 -1.91 2.52 -8.33
C ILE A 44 -1.16 3.09 -9.55
N LEU A 45 0.12 3.45 -9.40
CA LEU A 45 0.93 3.97 -10.52
C LEU A 45 1.07 2.93 -11.64
N VAL A 46 1.28 1.67 -11.30
CA VAL A 46 1.35 0.58 -12.29
C VAL A 46 0.03 0.45 -13.05
N LEU A 47 -1.11 0.38 -12.35
CA LEU A 47 -2.43 0.25 -12.99
C LEU A 47 -2.75 1.44 -13.91
N VAL A 48 -2.49 2.67 -13.44
CA VAL A 48 -2.71 3.88 -14.24
C VAL A 48 -1.81 3.89 -15.46
N GLY A 49 -0.53 3.53 -15.33
CA GLY A 49 0.41 3.45 -16.45
C GLY A 49 0.00 2.41 -17.49
N THR A 50 -0.38 1.21 -17.05
CA THR A 50 -0.85 0.15 -17.95
C THR A 50 -2.15 0.55 -18.67
N ALA A 51 -3.10 1.13 -17.97
CA ALA A 51 -4.36 1.58 -18.57
C ALA A 51 -4.13 2.70 -19.60
N TYR A 52 -3.26 3.67 -19.29
CA TYR A 52 -2.92 4.75 -20.22
C TYR A 52 -2.22 4.23 -21.48
N ALA A 53 -1.26 3.31 -21.32
CA ALA A 53 -0.61 2.67 -22.44
C ALA A 53 -1.62 1.89 -23.30
N ALA A 54 -2.48 1.07 -22.66
CA ALA A 54 -3.54 0.35 -23.37
C ALA A 54 -4.46 1.32 -24.13
N TRP A 55 -4.87 2.42 -23.54
CA TRP A 55 -5.67 3.44 -24.23
C TRP A 55 -4.94 4.00 -25.46
N PHE A 56 -3.67 4.36 -25.32
CA PHE A 56 -2.89 4.94 -26.40
C PHE A 56 -2.58 3.97 -27.53
N TYR A 57 -2.37 2.67 -27.25
CA TYR A 57 -2.01 1.66 -28.25
C TYR A 57 -3.20 0.86 -28.78
N VAL A 58 -4.16 0.51 -27.93
CA VAL A 58 -5.32 -0.31 -28.31
C VAL A 58 -6.35 0.53 -29.04
N LEU A 59 -6.58 1.80 -28.66
CA LEU A 59 -7.53 2.64 -29.41
C LEU A 59 -7.18 2.85 -30.87
N PRO A 60 -5.95 3.25 -31.27
CA PRO A 60 -5.65 3.40 -32.69
C PRO A 60 -5.82 2.09 -33.45
N MET A 61 -5.45 0.96 -32.84
CA MET A 61 -5.60 -0.37 -33.43
C MET A 61 -7.08 -0.75 -33.60
N VAL A 62 -7.94 -0.42 -32.65
CA VAL A 62 -9.39 -0.63 -32.75
C VAL A 62 -10.01 0.28 -33.81
N ILE A 63 -9.65 1.56 -33.86
CA ILE A 63 -10.14 2.50 -34.87
C ILE A 63 -9.80 2.02 -36.28
N GLU A 64 -8.58 1.50 -36.48
CA GLU A 64 -8.15 0.95 -37.76
C GLU A 64 -8.90 -0.34 -38.12
N SER A 65 -9.15 -1.22 -37.14
CA SER A 65 -9.94 -2.45 -37.36
C SER A 65 -11.41 -2.17 -37.74
N LEU A 66 -12.02 -1.13 -37.15
CA LEU A 66 -13.39 -0.72 -37.48
C LEU A 66 -13.48 0.00 -38.82
N ARG A 67 -12.39 0.60 -39.31
CA ARG A 67 -12.33 1.23 -40.63
C ARG A 67 -12.25 0.20 -41.77
N TYR A 68 -11.77 -1.01 -41.50
CA TYR A 68 -11.62 -2.07 -42.50
C TYR A 68 -12.88 -2.95 -42.64
N GLN A 69 -13.86 -2.80 -41.75
CA GLN A 69 -15.22 -3.34 -41.88
C GLN A 69 -16.11 -2.38 -42.63
#